data_AF-A0A5D3FZJ3-F1
#
_entry.id   AF-A0A5D3FZJ3-F1
#
_cell.length_a   1.000
_cell.length_b   1.000
_cell.length_c   1.000
_cell.angle_alpha   90.00
_cell.angle_beta   90.00
_cell.angle_gamma   90.00
#
_symmetry.space_group_name_H-M   'P 1'
#
loop_
_entity.id
_entity.type
_entity.pdbx_description
1 polymer ?
#
loop_
_entity_poly.entity_id
_entity_poly.type
_entity_poly.pdbx_seq_one_letter_code
_entity_poly.pdbx_strand_id
1 'polypeptide(L)'
;MEAFRALLVVDAERFSAHRDVDLRTVHEEIRRALKTACRKSRLGETWENVRFMESTGDGILAILPLEAAPALIDPFPRRLQDALAAAAPRLRARGLHLRLRAALHMGLVDDERPEAPGISAATIDVNRLLDAAPLRDALSRSDPEVTFTAFIVSADLFAAYVAGGRTKLRESQFTRVQVRVKRFDRPAYLYVPTPSALDEPPDGPPDEPDEPEARRPRPAGPAGGGVTINGVTISGDGAQNAIGNTVGGDFLQERR
;
A
#
# COMPACT_ATOMS: atom_id res chain seq x y z
N MET A 1 -8.01 20.41 -14.78
CA MET A 1 -6.93 21.35 -14.40
C MET A 1 -6.17 20.71 -13.27
N GLU A 2 -4.83 20.69 -13.34
CA GLU A 2 -4.02 20.14 -12.25
C GLU A 2 -4.24 20.95 -10.97
N ALA A 3 -4.58 20.26 -9.89
CA ALA A 3 -4.75 20.83 -8.58
C ALA A 3 -4.04 19.98 -7.54
N PHE A 4 -3.64 20.61 -6.45
CA PHE A 4 -3.07 19.89 -5.33
C PHE A 4 -4.18 19.13 -4.61
N ARG A 5 -3.98 17.82 -4.40
CA ARG A 5 -4.98 16.91 -3.85
C ARG A 5 -4.42 16.12 -2.68
N ALA A 6 -5.30 15.65 -1.80
CA ALA A 6 -4.99 14.63 -0.82
C ALA A 6 -5.29 13.25 -1.43
N LEU A 7 -4.37 12.31 -1.29
CA LEU A 7 -4.51 10.95 -1.79
C LEU A 7 -4.59 9.99 -0.61
N LEU A 8 -5.61 9.13 -0.64
CA LEU A 8 -5.77 8.01 0.28
C LEU A 8 -5.75 6.73 -0.54
N VAL A 9 -4.80 5.85 -0.23
CA VAL A 9 -4.82 4.47 -0.73
C VAL A 9 -4.96 3.52 0.44
N VAL A 10 -5.83 2.54 0.31
CA VAL A 10 -6.05 1.51 1.32
C VAL A 10 -6.03 0.16 0.63
N ASP A 11 -5.43 -0.83 1.28
CA ASP A 11 -5.40 -2.21 0.81
C ASP A 11 -5.51 -3.19 1.99
N ALA A 12 -6.16 -4.31 1.76
CA ALA A 12 -6.31 -5.37 2.75
C ALA A 12 -5.05 -6.23 2.85
N GLU A 13 -4.65 -6.50 4.08
CA GLU A 13 -3.56 -7.44 4.32
C GLU A 13 -3.97 -8.86 3.89
N ARG A 14 -3.16 -9.50 3.04
CA ARG A 14 -3.34 -10.89 2.59
C ARG A 14 -4.71 -11.15 1.94
N PHE A 15 -5.27 -10.18 1.21
CA PHE A 15 -6.57 -10.33 0.55
C PHE A 15 -6.66 -11.57 -0.37
N SER A 16 -5.59 -11.89 -1.09
CA SER A 16 -5.51 -13.06 -1.99
C SER A 16 -5.46 -14.41 -1.26
N ALA A 17 -5.38 -14.44 0.07
CA ALA A 17 -5.43 -15.67 0.86
C ALA A 17 -6.86 -16.09 1.23
N HIS A 18 -7.86 -15.24 0.95
CA HIS A 18 -9.26 -15.59 1.14
C HIS A 18 -9.79 -16.41 -0.05
N ARG A 19 -10.74 -17.30 0.23
CA ARG A 19 -11.44 -18.04 -0.83
C ARG A 19 -12.28 -17.08 -1.67
N ASP A 20 -12.47 -17.35 -2.95
CA ASP A 20 -13.23 -16.51 -3.88
C ASP A 20 -14.63 -16.11 -3.36
N VAL A 21 -15.31 -17.04 -2.68
CA VAL A 21 -16.64 -16.81 -2.08
C VAL A 21 -16.64 -15.74 -0.98
N ASP A 22 -15.49 -15.55 -0.34
CA ASP A 22 -15.31 -14.63 0.78
C ASP A 22 -14.83 -13.24 0.30
N LEU A 23 -14.22 -13.14 -0.88
CA LEU A 23 -13.69 -11.88 -1.44
C LEU A 23 -14.76 -10.78 -1.55
N ARG A 24 -15.98 -11.12 -1.99
CA ARG A 24 -17.09 -10.15 -2.06
C ARG A 24 -17.44 -9.62 -0.67
N THR A 25 -17.49 -10.49 0.34
CA THR A 25 -17.78 -10.08 1.72
C THR A 25 -16.69 -9.16 2.23
N VAL A 26 -15.42 -9.53 2.04
CA VAL A 26 -14.29 -8.69 2.48
C VAL A 26 -14.35 -7.32 1.80
N HIS A 27 -14.56 -7.29 0.48
CA HIS A 27 -14.70 -6.05 -0.27
C HIS A 27 -15.80 -5.12 0.25
N GLU A 28 -17.00 -5.67 0.52
CA GLU A 28 -18.13 -4.91 1.08
C GLU A 28 -17.80 -4.36 2.47
N GLU A 29 -17.09 -5.13 3.30
CA GLU A 29 -16.70 -4.72 4.64
C GLU A 29 -15.62 -3.64 4.63
N ILE A 30 -14.67 -3.69 3.69
CA ILE A 30 -13.68 -2.60 3.47
C ILE A 30 -14.42 -1.30 3.17
N ARG A 31 -15.33 -1.31 2.19
CA ARG A 31 -16.12 -0.12 1.84
C ARG A 31 -16.96 0.39 3.00
N ARG A 32 -17.58 -0.52 3.76
CA ARG A 32 -18.37 -0.16 4.95
C ARG A 32 -17.52 0.48 6.04
N ALA A 33 -16.34 -0.08 6.32
CA ALA A 33 -15.42 0.44 7.32
C ALA A 33 -14.92 1.84 6.92
N LEU A 34 -14.50 2.02 5.67
CA LEU A 34 -14.08 3.32 5.14
C LEU A 34 -15.20 4.36 5.17
N LYS A 35 -16.41 4.03 4.69
CA LYS A 35 -17.56 4.93 4.77
C LYS A 35 -17.87 5.35 6.20
N THR A 36 -17.81 4.40 7.14
CA THR A 36 -18.02 4.66 8.57
C THR A 36 -16.95 5.59 9.14
N ALA A 37 -15.68 5.33 8.81
CA ALA A 37 -14.54 6.11 9.25
C ALA A 37 -14.60 7.55 8.71
N CYS A 38 -14.87 7.72 7.41
CA CYS A 38 -15.04 9.04 6.79
C CYS A 38 -16.17 9.83 7.45
N ARG A 39 -17.35 9.23 7.63
CA ARG A 39 -18.48 9.88 8.30
C ARG A 39 -18.12 10.33 9.72
N LYS A 40 -17.49 9.46 10.52
CA LYS A 40 -17.05 9.78 11.89
C LYS A 40 -15.90 10.81 11.95
N SER A 41 -15.27 11.10 10.81
CA SER A 41 -14.15 12.05 10.68
C SER A 41 -14.54 13.34 10.00
N ARG A 42 -15.85 13.60 9.82
CA ARG A 42 -16.39 14.76 9.08
C ARG A 42 -15.97 14.81 7.60
N LEU A 43 -15.58 13.66 7.05
CA LEU A 43 -15.28 13.46 5.64
C LEU A 43 -16.46 12.80 4.90
N GLY A 44 -17.64 12.67 5.53
CA GLY A 44 -18.77 11.94 4.95
C GLY A 44 -19.21 12.50 3.59
N GLU A 45 -19.48 13.80 3.53
CA GLU A 45 -19.87 14.48 2.30
C GLU A 45 -18.72 14.49 1.27
N THR A 46 -17.49 14.76 1.71
CA THR A 46 -16.31 14.71 0.83
C THR A 46 -16.13 13.33 0.22
N TRP A 47 -16.34 12.27 1.00
CA TRP A 47 -16.21 10.88 0.59
C TRP A 47 -17.30 10.46 -0.42
N GLU A 48 -18.53 10.89 -0.20
CA GLU A 48 -19.65 10.61 -1.11
C GLU A 48 -19.53 11.36 -2.45
N ASN A 49 -18.81 12.49 -2.46
CA ASN A 49 -18.57 13.31 -3.64
C ASN A 49 -17.14 13.20 -4.20
N VAL A 50 -16.41 12.11 -3.88
CA VAL A 50 -15.07 11.87 -4.42
C VAL A 50 -15.16 11.77 -5.96
N ARG A 51 -14.42 12.64 -6.65
CA ARG A 51 -14.41 12.72 -8.11
C ARG A 51 -13.72 11.52 -8.75
N PHE A 52 -12.65 11.05 -8.13
CA PHE A 52 -11.91 9.89 -8.59
C PHE A 52 -11.71 8.89 -7.45
N MET A 53 -12.33 7.72 -7.61
CA MET A 53 -12.15 6.57 -6.75
C MET A 53 -11.96 5.33 -7.61
N GLU A 54 -10.77 4.74 -7.52
CA GLU A 54 -10.46 3.46 -8.15
C GLU A 54 -10.57 2.35 -7.10
N SER A 55 -11.04 1.18 -7.52
CA SER A 55 -11.25 0.02 -6.66
C SER A 55 -10.65 -1.21 -7.34
N THR A 56 -9.54 -1.72 -6.80
CA THR A 56 -8.81 -2.88 -7.35
C THR A 56 -9.36 -4.23 -6.86
N GLY A 57 -10.45 -4.21 -6.10
CA GLY A 57 -11.07 -5.40 -5.49
C GLY A 57 -10.64 -5.57 -4.03
N ASP A 58 -9.34 -5.52 -3.77
CA ASP A 58 -8.72 -5.58 -2.44
C ASP A 58 -8.38 -4.22 -1.84
N GLY A 59 -8.24 -3.22 -2.70
CA GLY A 59 -7.88 -1.87 -2.32
C GLY A 59 -8.76 -0.79 -2.95
N ILE A 60 -8.63 0.40 -2.38
CA ILE A 60 -9.28 1.63 -2.83
C ILE A 60 -8.23 2.72 -2.93
N LEU A 61 -8.20 3.42 -4.06
CA LEU A 61 -7.48 4.67 -4.25
C LEU A 61 -8.50 5.79 -4.40
N ALA A 62 -8.44 6.79 -3.54
CA ALA A 62 -9.31 7.95 -3.57
C ALA A 62 -8.47 9.25 -3.67
N ILE A 63 -8.88 10.13 -4.57
CA ILE A 63 -8.33 11.49 -4.70
C ILE A 63 -9.35 12.46 -4.13
N LEU A 64 -8.95 13.16 -3.07
CA LEU A 64 -9.80 14.08 -2.32
C LEU A 64 -9.29 15.52 -2.45
N PRO A 65 -10.17 16.52 -2.26
CA PRO A 65 -9.75 17.90 -2.07
C PRO A 65 -8.69 18.00 -0.96
N LEU A 66 -7.74 18.93 -1.10
CA LEU A 66 -6.63 19.08 -0.13
C LEU A 66 -7.14 19.42 1.27
N GLU A 67 -8.31 20.06 1.36
CA GLU A 67 -9.01 20.40 2.60
C GLU A 67 -9.36 19.16 3.44
N ALA A 68 -9.39 17.97 2.84
CA ALA A 68 -9.59 16.70 3.54
C ALA A 68 -8.36 16.26 4.34
N ALA A 69 -7.16 16.76 4.01
CA ALA A 69 -5.89 16.29 4.57
C ALA A 69 -5.81 16.31 6.11
N PRO A 70 -6.22 17.38 6.83
CA PRO A 70 -6.23 17.36 8.29
C PRO A 70 -7.05 16.21 8.86
N ALA A 71 -8.26 15.98 8.32
CA ALA A 71 -9.16 14.95 8.79
C ALA A 71 -8.70 13.53 8.43
N LEU A 72 -8.04 13.37 7.26
CA LEU A 72 -7.43 12.11 6.83
C LEU A 72 -6.26 11.69 7.73
N ILE A 73 -5.52 12.65 8.28
CA ILE A 73 -4.45 12.38 9.25
C ILE A 73 -5.04 12.19 10.66
N ASP A 74 -5.99 13.03 11.05
CA ASP A 74 -6.63 13.03 12.37
C ASP A 74 -8.06 13.61 12.29
N PRO A 75 -9.14 12.82 12.53
CA PRO A 75 -9.16 11.56 13.30
C PRO A 75 -9.33 10.28 12.47
N PHE A 76 -9.31 10.34 11.13
CA PHE A 76 -9.66 9.21 10.27
C PHE A 76 -8.98 7.88 10.61
N PRO A 77 -7.66 7.80 10.85
CA PRO A 77 -7.00 6.53 11.14
C PRO A 77 -7.57 5.82 12.37
N ARG A 78 -7.87 6.58 13.43
CA ARG A 78 -8.48 6.05 14.65
C ARG A 78 -9.92 5.59 14.40
N ARG A 79 -10.66 6.33 13.58
CA ARG A 79 -12.04 5.93 13.21
C ARG A 79 -12.08 4.69 12.33
N LEU A 80 -11.07 4.48 11.49
CA LEU A 80 -10.94 3.25 10.70
C LEU A 80 -10.59 2.06 11.59
N GLN A 81 -9.62 2.21 12.49
CA GLN A 81 -9.28 1.22 13.52
C GLN A 81 -10.54 0.81 14.32
N ASP A 82 -11.31 1.77 14.84
CA ASP A 82 -12.54 1.52 15.60
C ASP A 82 -13.59 0.77 14.77
N ALA A 83 -13.74 1.12 13.48
CA ALA A 83 -14.72 0.51 12.60
C ALA A 83 -14.37 -0.95 12.27
N LEU A 84 -13.09 -1.25 12.03
CA LEU A 84 -12.60 -2.61 11.80
C LEU A 84 -12.74 -3.47 13.07
N ALA A 85 -12.34 -2.94 14.23
CA ALA A 85 -12.50 -3.63 15.51
C ALA A 85 -13.96 -3.99 15.81
N ALA A 86 -14.90 -3.07 15.51
CA ALA A 86 -16.34 -3.33 15.69
C ALA A 86 -16.88 -4.42 14.73
N ALA A 87 -16.29 -4.58 13.54
CA ALA A 87 -16.69 -5.61 12.58
C ALA A 87 -16.03 -6.97 12.86
N ALA A 88 -14.89 -6.99 13.56
CA ALA A 88 -14.05 -8.17 13.74
C ALA A 88 -14.78 -9.40 14.32
N PRO A 89 -15.61 -9.31 15.39
CA PRO A 89 -16.30 -10.48 15.92
C PRO A 89 -17.19 -11.19 14.89
N ARG A 90 -17.93 -10.43 14.07
CA ARG A 90 -18.81 -10.97 13.02
C ARG A 90 -18.03 -11.57 11.85
N LEU A 91 -16.91 -10.96 11.48
CA LEU A 91 -16.02 -11.49 10.44
C LEU A 91 -15.38 -12.81 10.88
N ARG A 92 -14.91 -12.88 12.12
CA ARG A 92 -14.30 -14.09 12.69
C ARG A 92 -15.28 -15.24 12.85
N ALA A 93 -16.54 -14.96 13.17
CA ALA A 93 -17.59 -15.98 13.16
C ALA A 93 -17.76 -16.67 11.78
N ARG A 94 -17.22 -16.05 10.72
CA ARG A 94 -17.19 -16.58 9.35
C ARG A 94 -15.80 -17.06 8.91
N GLY A 95 -14.83 -17.11 9.83
CA GLY A 95 -13.43 -17.45 9.53
C GLY A 95 -12.65 -16.36 8.81
N LEU A 96 -13.11 -15.11 8.84
CA LEU A 96 -12.48 -13.98 8.15
C LEU A 96 -11.76 -13.06 9.13
N HIS A 97 -10.57 -12.62 8.73
CA HIS A 97 -9.79 -11.61 9.42
C HIS A 97 -9.54 -10.46 8.44
N LEU A 98 -9.86 -9.24 8.85
CA LEU A 98 -9.69 -8.05 8.01
C LEU A 98 -8.80 -7.04 8.74
N ARG A 99 -7.63 -6.78 8.16
CA ARG A 99 -6.72 -5.70 8.56
C ARG A 99 -6.34 -4.89 7.33
N LEU A 100 -6.16 -3.58 7.51
CA LEU A 100 -5.95 -2.64 6.41
C LEU A 100 -4.63 -1.88 6.54
N ARG A 101 -3.87 -1.83 5.45
CA ARG A 101 -2.75 -0.91 5.27
C ARG A 101 -3.27 0.33 4.55
N ALA A 102 -2.82 1.50 4.95
CA ALA A 102 -3.20 2.74 4.31
C ALA A 102 -1.99 3.64 4.05
N ALA A 103 -2.00 4.34 2.92
CA ALA A 103 -1.01 5.36 2.57
C ALA A 103 -1.70 6.70 2.33
N LEU A 104 -1.11 7.75 2.91
CA LEU A 104 -1.56 9.13 2.76
C LEU A 104 -0.45 9.95 2.09
N HIS A 105 -0.82 10.66 1.04
CA HIS A 105 0.07 11.57 0.33
C HIS A 105 -0.68 12.82 -0.13
N MET A 106 0.07 13.82 -0.59
CA MET A 106 -0.48 15.00 -1.23
C MET A 106 0.39 15.38 -2.42
N GLY A 107 -0.23 15.82 -3.51
CA GLY A 107 0.49 16.16 -4.73
C GLY A 107 -0.42 16.73 -5.81
N LEU A 108 0.19 17.17 -6.90
CA LEU A 108 -0.55 17.63 -8.09
C LEU A 108 -1.19 16.43 -8.79
N VAL A 109 -2.49 16.53 -9.06
CA VAL A 109 -3.24 15.56 -9.83
C VAL A 109 -4.18 16.27 -10.79
N ASP A 110 -4.27 15.78 -12.03
CA ASP A 110 -5.33 16.17 -12.95
C ASP A 110 -6.50 15.19 -12.81
N ASP A 111 -7.46 15.53 -11.95
CA ASP A 111 -8.67 14.74 -11.71
C ASP A 111 -9.85 15.19 -12.59
N GLU A 112 -9.63 16.14 -13.51
CA GLU A 112 -10.67 16.68 -14.41
C GLU A 112 -10.50 16.27 -15.88
N ARG A 113 -9.39 15.61 -16.25
CA ARG A 113 -9.22 15.02 -17.59
C ARG A 113 -9.98 13.67 -17.66
N PRO A 114 -11.06 13.56 -18.45
CA PRO A 114 -11.89 12.35 -18.48
C PRO A 114 -11.17 11.11 -19.03
N GLU A 115 -10.18 11.32 -19.91
CA GLU A 115 -9.48 10.26 -20.63
C GLU A 115 -8.48 9.48 -19.75
N ALA A 116 -7.98 10.11 -18.66
CA ALA A 116 -6.91 9.58 -17.81
C ALA A 116 -6.92 10.19 -16.39
N PRO A 117 -8.08 10.25 -15.71
CA PRO A 117 -8.17 10.89 -14.41
C PRO A 117 -7.27 10.15 -13.41
N GLY A 118 -6.54 10.89 -12.58
CA GLY A 118 -5.71 10.30 -11.53
C GLY A 118 -4.36 9.73 -11.98
N ILE A 119 -3.99 9.77 -13.26
CA ILE A 119 -2.61 9.47 -13.68
C ILE A 119 -1.71 10.63 -13.27
N SER A 120 -0.89 10.43 -12.23
CA SER A 120 0.03 11.44 -11.73
C SER A 120 1.23 10.81 -11.02
N ALA A 121 2.31 11.58 -10.89
CA ALA A 121 3.43 11.20 -10.02
C ALA A 121 2.98 10.99 -8.57
N ALA A 122 2.02 11.78 -8.08
CA ALA A 122 1.47 11.65 -6.73
C ALA A 122 0.74 10.29 -6.53
N THR A 123 -0.02 9.85 -7.53
CA THR A 123 -0.70 8.54 -7.53
C THR A 123 0.32 7.40 -7.52
N ILE A 124 1.40 7.52 -8.28
CA ILE A 124 2.49 6.53 -8.27
C ILE A 124 3.17 6.51 -6.89
N ASP A 125 3.53 7.68 -6.35
CA ASP A 125 4.23 7.82 -5.09
C ASP A 125 3.41 7.28 -3.90
N VAL A 126 2.10 7.54 -3.86
CA VAL A 126 1.24 7.01 -2.78
C VAL A 126 1.10 5.48 -2.83
N ASN A 127 1.05 4.89 -4.03
CA ASN A 127 1.08 3.43 -4.17
C ASN A 127 2.44 2.85 -3.76
N ARG A 128 3.55 3.54 -4.05
CA ARG A 128 4.88 3.14 -3.57
C ARG A 128 5.00 3.21 -2.05
N LEU A 129 4.35 4.19 -1.42
CA LEU A 129 4.23 4.25 0.04
C LEU A 129 3.42 3.07 0.58
N LEU A 130 2.28 2.74 -0.02
CA LEU A 130 1.48 1.58 0.38
C LEU A 130 2.26 0.26 0.28
N ASP A 131 3.12 0.15 -0.73
CA ASP A 131 4.01 -1.00 -0.96
C ASP A 131 5.20 -1.09 0.01
N ALA A 132 5.39 -0.11 0.90
CA ALA A 132 6.56 -0.04 1.77
C ALA A 132 6.63 -1.23 2.74
N ALA A 133 7.77 -1.93 2.78
CA ALA A 133 8.02 -3.01 3.74
C ALA A 133 7.73 -2.62 5.19
N PRO A 134 8.16 -1.44 5.71
CA PRO A 134 7.84 -1.03 7.08
C PRO A 134 6.34 -0.98 7.40
N LEU A 135 5.48 -0.68 6.41
CA LEU A 135 4.03 -0.69 6.60
C LEU A 135 3.47 -2.11 6.68
N ARG A 136 4.02 -3.05 5.90
CA ARG A 136 3.65 -4.47 5.95
C ARG A 136 4.10 -5.07 7.28
N ASP A 137 5.33 -4.77 7.69
CA ASP A 137 5.95 -5.28 8.91
C ASP A 137 5.18 -4.83 10.15
N ALA A 138 4.66 -3.59 10.14
CA ALA A 138 3.86 -3.03 11.22
C ALA A 138 2.62 -3.86 11.56
N LEU A 139 1.93 -4.41 10.55
CA LEU A 139 0.78 -5.31 10.79
C LEU A 139 1.22 -6.74 11.11
N SER A 140 2.25 -7.24 10.41
CA SER A 140 2.71 -8.63 10.59
C SER A 140 3.24 -8.92 12.01
N ARG A 141 3.87 -7.93 12.65
CA ARG A 141 4.43 -8.02 14.01
C ARG A 141 3.46 -7.53 15.10
N SER A 142 2.22 -7.24 14.72
CA SER A 142 1.19 -6.76 15.65
C SER A 142 0.16 -7.85 15.94
N ASP A 143 -0.43 -7.78 17.12
CA ASP A 143 -1.52 -8.66 17.52
C ASP A 143 -2.75 -8.40 16.61
N PRO A 144 -3.20 -9.38 15.80
CA PRO A 144 -4.35 -9.24 14.92
C PRO A 144 -5.68 -9.01 15.66
N GLU A 145 -5.71 -9.18 16.98
CA GLU A 145 -6.85 -8.93 17.84
C GLU A 145 -6.92 -7.48 18.33
N VAL A 146 -5.81 -6.76 18.28
CA VAL A 146 -5.68 -5.39 18.81
C VAL A 146 -5.42 -4.37 17.71
N THR A 147 -4.53 -4.67 16.77
CA THR A 147 -4.15 -3.75 15.69
C THR A 147 -4.81 -4.18 14.38
N PHE A 148 -5.74 -3.35 13.89
CA PHE A 148 -6.48 -3.63 12.66
C PHE A 148 -6.02 -2.79 11.48
N THR A 149 -5.27 -1.70 11.72
CA THR A 149 -4.76 -0.88 10.64
C THR A 149 -3.43 -0.20 10.96
N ALA A 150 -2.64 -0.01 9.92
CA ALA A 150 -1.42 0.78 9.95
C ALA A 150 -1.44 1.78 8.80
N PHE A 151 -0.88 2.96 9.04
CA PHE A 151 -0.83 4.07 8.11
C PHE A 151 0.61 4.47 7.82
N ILE A 152 0.89 4.83 6.58
CA ILE A 152 2.12 5.52 6.20
C ILE A 152 1.77 6.89 5.61
N VAL A 153 2.49 7.92 6.05
CA VAL A 153 2.27 9.30 5.64
C VAL A 153 3.54 9.79 4.94
N SER A 154 3.39 10.33 3.73
CA SER A 154 4.50 10.93 3.00
C SER A 154 5.16 12.06 3.80
N ALA A 155 6.47 12.30 3.60
CA ALA A 155 7.17 13.36 4.31
C ALA A 155 6.56 14.75 4.10
N ASP A 156 6.10 15.08 2.89
CA ASP A 156 5.50 16.38 2.59
C ASP A 156 4.19 16.60 3.37
N LEU A 157 3.33 15.58 3.39
CA LEU A 157 2.07 15.63 4.12
C LEU A 157 2.30 15.68 5.64
N PHE A 158 3.27 14.92 6.15
CA PHE A 158 3.67 14.95 7.57
C PHE A 158 4.22 16.33 7.97
N ALA A 159 5.16 16.88 7.19
CA ALA A 159 5.74 18.19 7.46
C ALA A 159 4.68 19.29 7.46
N ALA A 160 3.78 19.27 6.48
CA ALA A 160 2.74 20.28 6.37
C ALA A 160 1.71 20.22 7.51
N TYR A 161 1.23 19.04 7.90
CA TYR A 161 0.06 18.94 8.79
C TYR A 161 0.38 18.45 10.21
N VAL A 162 1.37 17.58 10.39
CA VAL A 162 1.74 17.07 11.72
C VAL A 162 2.79 17.97 12.35
N ALA A 163 3.98 18.08 11.74
CA ALA A 163 5.03 18.96 12.24
C ALA A 163 4.62 20.44 12.18
N GLY A 164 3.82 20.81 11.17
CA GLY A 164 3.20 22.13 11.07
C GLY A 164 2.07 22.42 12.08
N GLY A 165 1.72 21.48 12.97
CA GLY A 165 0.76 21.70 14.06
C GLY A 165 -0.71 21.86 13.65
N ARG A 166 -1.09 21.34 12.47
CA ARG A 166 -2.47 21.44 11.92
C ARG A 166 -3.36 20.26 12.31
N THR A 167 -2.85 19.33 13.13
CA THR A 167 -3.58 18.18 13.67
C THR A 167 -3.34 18.08 15.18
N LYS A 168 -4.11 17.24 15.89
CA LYS A 168 -3.86 17.01 17.32
C LYS A 168 -2.78 15.97 17.58
N LEU A 169 -2.40 15.18 16.57
CA LEU A 169 -1.34 14.20 16.68
C LEU A 169 0.02 14.88 16.84
N ARG A 170 0.86 14.28 17.68
CA ARG A 170 2.25 14.71 17.92
C ARG A 170 3.19 13.92 17.03
N GLU A 171 4.31 14.54 16.65
CA GLU A 171 5.36 13.87 15.87
C GLU A 171 5.86 12.59 16.54
N SER A 172 5.92 12.56 17.88
CA SER A 172 6.32 11.39 18.68
C SER A 172 5.37 10.19 18.58
N GLN A 173 4.19 10.35 17.97
CA GLN A 173 3.27 9.26 17.68
C GLN A 173 3.56 8.60 16.32
N PHE A 174 4.53 9.12 15.56
CA PHE A 174 4.93 8.60 14.28
C PHE A 174 6.36 8.05 14.34
N THR A 175 6.59 6.95 13.64
CA THR A 175 7.93 6.38 13.45
C THR A 175 8.43 6.78 12.08
N ARG A 176 9.52 7.54 12.02
CA ARG A 176 10.18 7.86 10.75
C ARG A 176 10.78 6.59 10.15
N VAL A 177 10.47 6.33 8.89
CA VAL A 177 10.96 5.18 8.12
C VAL A 177 11.49 5.63 6.76
N GLN A 178 12.37 4.82 6.15
CA GLN A 178 12.80 5.03 4.78
C GLN A 178 12.05 4.07 3.86
N VAL A 179 11.38 4.59 2.83
CA VAL A 179 10.63 3.78 1.86
C VAL A 179 11.46 3.61 0.61
N ARG A 180 11.86 2.37 0.32
CA ARG A 180 12.60 1.97 -0.87
C ARG A 180 11.78 0.99 -1.71
N VAL A 181 11.15 1.47 -2.78
CA VAL A 181 10.33 0.64 -3.67
C VAL A 181 10.61 1.03 -5.13
N LYS A 182 11.15 0.08 -5.92
CA LYS A 182 11.65 0.36 -7.28
C LYS A 182 12.66 1.52 -7.26
N ARG A 183 12.37 2.63 -7.95
CA ARG A 183 13.20 3.85 -7.97
C ARG A 183 12.77 4.90 -6.92
N PHE A 184 11.77 4.59 -6.10
CA PHE A 184 11.31 5.46 -5.02
C PHE A 184 12.18 5.23 -3.79
N ASP A 185 12.90 6.26 -3.34
CA ASP A 185 13.70 6.27 -2.10
C ASP A 185 13.43 7.59 -1.35
N ARG A 186 12.46 7.59 -0.44
CA ARG A 186 12.05 8.79 0.30
C ARG A 186 11.72 8.47 1.76
N PRO A 187 11.94 9.41 2.69
CA PRO A 187 11.45 9.26 4.06
C PRO A 187 9.92 9.30 4.09
N ALA A 188 9.35 8.58 5.03
CA ALA A 188 7.92 8.59 5.35
C ALA A 188 7.73 8.36 6.86
N TYR A 189 6.48 8.44 7.30
CA TYR A 189 6.14 8.38 8.71
C TYR A 189 5.06 7.32 8.93
N LEU A 190 5.41 6.27 9.65
CA LEU A 190 4.49 5.20 10.04
C LEU A 190 3.67 5.63 11.25
N TYR A 191 2.37 5.36 11.22
CA TYR A 191 1.44 5.58 12.33
C TYR A 191 0.54 4.38 12.52
N VAL A 192 0.47 3.87 13.75
CA VAL A 192 -0.41 2.76 14.12
C VAL A 192 -1.39 3.29 15.19
N PRO A 193 -2.70 3.44 14.89
CA PRO A 193 -3.64 4.09 15.82
C PRO A 193 -3.80 3.40 17.17
N THR A 194 -3.68 2.07 17.17
CA THR A 194 -3.67 1.20 18.35
C THR A 194 -2.52 0.22 18.19
N PRO A 195 -1.31 0.57 18.65
CA PRO A 195 -0.15 -0.29 18.50
C PRO A 195 -0.25 -1.51 19.42
N SER A 196 0.23 -2.64 18.94
CA SER A 196 0.46 -3.86 19.70
C SER A 196 1.68 -4.56 19.12
N ALA A 197 2.34 -5.39 19.92
CA ALA A 197 3.46 -6.21 19.49
C ALA A 197 3.15 -7.66 19.82
N LEU A 198 3.46 -8.55 18.88
CA LEU A 198 3.68 -9.95 19.22
C LEU A 198 5.09 -10.03 19.81
N ASP A 199 5.24 -10.73 20.94
CA ASP A 199 6.56 -11.02 21.49
C ASP A 199 7.32 -11.91 20.49
N GLU A 200 8.13 -11.32 19.63
CA GLU A 200 9.23 -12.03 18.98
C GLU A 200 10.36 -12.12 20.01
N PRO A 201 10.90 -13.33 20.29
CA PRO A 201 12.13 -13.43 21.07
C PRO A 201 13.18 -12.56 20.38
N PRO A 202 14.02 -11.82 21.12
CA PRO A 202 15.05 -10.99 20.51
C PRO A 202 15.86 -11.87 19.57
N ASP A 203 15.97 -11.45 18.31
CA ASP A 203 16.90 -12.05 17.36
C ASP A 203 18.23 -12.25 18.10
N GLY A 204 18.71 -13.50 18.09
CA GLY A 204 19.98 -13.87 18.70
C GLY A 204 21.10 -12.94 18.19
N PRO A 205 22.22 -12.84 18.95
CA PRO A 205 23.29 -11.92 18.60
C PRO A 205 23.72 -12.12 17.14
N PRO A 206 24.08 -11.03 16.43
CA PRO A 206 24.42 -11.09 15.02
C PRO A 206 25.56 -12.10 14.81
N ASP A 207 25.37 -13.03 13.88
CA ASP A 207 26.43 -13.95 13.44
C ASP A 207 27.70 -13.14 13.17
N GLU A 208 28.75 -13.47 13.92
CA GLU A 208 30.09 -12.94 13.69
C GLU A 208 30.52 -13.28 12.25
N PRO A 209 31.22 -12.37 11.56
CA PRO A 209 31.61 -12.59 10.17
C PRO A 209 32.57 -13.80 10.07
N ASP A 210 32.15 -14.82 9.32
CA ASP A 210 32.98 -15.96 8.93
C ASP A 210 34.36 -15.52 8.45
N GLU A 211 35.41 -16.00 9.13
CA GLU A 211 36.78 -15.91 8.65
C GLU A 211 36.94 -16.70 7.33
N PRO A 212 37.75 -16.25 6.37
CA PRO A 212 37.79 -16.85 5.04
C PRO A 212 38.63 -18.13 5.05
N GLU A 213 37.97 -19.27 4.88
CA GLU A 213 38.62 -20.56 4.63
C GLU A 213 39.32 -20.55 3.25
N ALA A 214 40.64 -20.67 3.27
CA ALA A 214 41.50 -20.66 2.10
C ALA A 214 41.21 -21.85 1.16
N ARG A 215 40.74 -21.58 -0.07
CA ARG A 215 40.71 -22.56 -1.16
C ARG A 215 41.68 -22.20 -2.29
N ARG A 216 42.61 -23.12 -2.55
CA ARG A 216 43.54 -23.13 -3.70
C ARG A 216 42.79 -23.38 -5.02
N PRO A 217 43.39 -23.04 -6.19
CA PRO A 217 42.64 -22.69 -7.40
C PRO A 217 42.64 -23.75 -8.53
N ARG A 218 41.62 -23.66 -9.42
CA ARG A 218 41.62 -23.80 -10.92
C ARG A 218 40.37 -24.56 -11.45
N PRO A 219 39.99 -24.45 -12.75
CA PRO A 219 40.44 -23.55 -13.82
C PRO A 219 39.28 -22.77 -14.53
N ALA A 220 39.65 -21.84 -15.41
CA ALA A 220 38.76 -21.00 -16.21
C ALA A 220 38.13 -21.72 -17.43
N GLY A 221 36.89 -21.34 -17.76
CA GLY A 221 36.13 -21.68 -18.97
C GLY A 221 35.01 -20.64 -19.21
N PRO A 222 34.53 -20.44 -20.45
CA PRO A 222 34.43 -19.11 -21.06
C PRO A 222 33.15 -18.31 -20.76
N ALA A 223 33.30 -17.00 -20.94
CA ALA A 223 32.27 -15.98 -20.77
C ALA A 223 31.15 -16.08 -21.81
N GLY A 224 29.89 -15.96 -21.35
CA GLY A 224 28.71 -15.72 -22.16
C GLY A 224 27.85 -14.65 -21.49
N GLY A 225 27.86 -13.45 -22.04
CA GLY A 225 27.09 -12.31 -21.53
C GLY A 225 25.62 -12.38 -21.95
N GLY A 226 24.73 -12.37 -20.97
CA GLY A 226 23.29 -12.15 -21.17
C GLY A 226 22.91 -10.73 -20.70
N VAL A 227 22.21 -9.98 -21.55
CA VAL A 227 21.67 -8.65 -21.21
C VAL A 227 20.18 -8.80 -20.87
N THR A 228 19.78 -8.26 -19.73
CA THR A 228 18.38 -8.26 -19.27
C THR A 228 17.73 -6.92 -19.57
N ILE A 229 16.63 -6.91 -20.34
CA ILE A 229 15.78 -5.73 -20.54
C ILE A 229 14.33 -6.17 -20.35
N ASN A 230 13.61 -5.52 -19.43
CA ASN A 230 12.16 -5.66 -19.21
C ASN A 230 11.62 -7.11 -19.14
N GLY A 231 12.19 -7.93 -18.26
CA GLY A 231 11.54 -9.16 -17.79
C GLY A 231 11.54 -10.36 -18.76
N VAL A 232 12.26 -10.29 -19.88
CA VAL A 232 12.48 -11.45 -20.76
C VAL A 232 13.96 -11.83 -20.71
N THR A 233 14.25 -13.08 -20.34
CA THR A 233 15.60 -13.66 -20.41
C THR A 233 15.70 -14.45 -21.70
N ILE A 234 16.56 -14.02 -22.63
CA ILE A 234 16.87 -14.78 -23.84
C ILE A 234 18.19 -15.51 -23.58
N SER A 235 18.10 -16.77 -23.17
CA SER A 235 19.23 -17.69 -23.16
C SER A 235 19.18 -18.48 -24.47
N GLY A 236 20.21 -18.33 -25.29
CA GLY A 236 20.34 -19.08 -26.53
C GLY A 236 20.61 -20.55 -26.25
N ASP A 237 19.58 -21.39 -26.27
CA ASP A 237 19.64 -22.70 -26.91
C ASP A 237 18.22 -23.22 -27.20
N GLY A 238 17.82 -23.17 -28.47
CA GLY A 238 16.96 -24.14 -29.15
C GLY A 238 15.58 -24.59 -28.63
N ALA A 239 15.01 -24.08 -27.54
CA ALA A 239 13.69 -24.56 -27.05
C ALA A 239 12.72 -23.41 -26.72
N GLN A 240 11.68 -23.25 -27.54
CA GLN A 240 10.58 -22.32 -27.30
C GLN A 240 9.53 -22.97 -26.39
N ASN A 241 9.44 -22.52 -25.14
CA ASN A 241 8.25 -22.72 -24.31
C ASN A 241 7.57 -21.36 -24.12
N ALA A 242 6.47 -21.15 -24.86
CA ALA A 242 5.60 -19.99 -24.70
C ALA A 242 4.44 -20.38 -23.75
N ILE A 243 4.37 -19.74 -22.58
CA ILE A 243 3.17 -19.74 -21.74
C ILE A 243 2.61 -18.33 -21.81
N GLY A 244 1.65 -18.13 -22.72
CA GLY A 244 0.89 -16.88 -22.84
C GLY A 244 -0.52 -17.08 -22.31
N ASN A 245 -0.94 -16.24 -21.35
CA ASN A 245 -2.35 -16.10 -21.00
C ASN A 245 -3.03 -15.21 -22.05
N THR A 246 -4.03 -15.79 -22.71
CA THR A 246 -4.93 -15.14 -23.66
C THR A 246 -5.76 -14.05 -22.97
N VAL A 247 -5.69 -12.83 -23.48
CA VAL A 247 -6.74 -11.81 -23.29
C VAL A 247 -7.44 -11.67 -24.63
N GLY A 248 -8.71 -12.07 -24.68
CA GLY A 248 -9.57 -11.95 -25.84
C GLY A 248 -9.90 -10.49 -26.12
N GLY A 249 -9.62 -10.06 -27.34
CA GLY A 249 -10.09 -8.81 -27.93
C GLY A 249 -10.10 -9.00 -29.44
N ASP A 250 -11.30 -8.96 -30.03
CA ASP A 250 -11.50 -9.11 -31.47
C ASP A 250 -10.78 -7.98 -32.22
N PHE A 251 -9.80 -8.36 -33.05
CA PHE A 251 -9.21 -7.47 -34.05
C PHE A 251 -9.90 -7.72 -35.39
N LEU A 252 -10.80 -6.82 -35.79
CA LEU A 252 -11.19 -6.69 -37.18
C LEU A 252 -10.05 -6.02 -37.95
N GLN A 253 -9.36 -6.81 -38.77
CA GLN A 253 -8.36 -6.32 -39.70
C GLN A 253 -9.04 -6.07 -41.06
N GLU A 254 -9.30 -4.81 -41.39
CA GLU A 254 -9.62 -4.43 -42.76
C GLU A 254 -8.40 -4.64 -43.65
N ARG A 255 -8.59 -5.36 -44.76
CA ARG A 255 -7.66 -5.38 -45.89
C ARG A 255 -8.32 -4.64 -47.06
N ARG A 256 -7.50 -3.80 -47.70
CA ARG A 256 -7.68 -3.16 -49.02
C ARG A 256 -8.50 -3.97 -50.02
#